data_AF-A0A3S8V2L0-F1
#
_entry.id   AF-A0A3S8V2L0-F1
#
_cell.length_a   1.000
_cell.length_b   1.000
_cell.length_c   1.000
_cell.angle_alpha   90.00
_cell.angle_beta   90.00
_cell.angle_gamma   90.00
#
_symmetry.space_group_name_H-M   'P 1'
#
loop_
_entity.id
_entity.type
_entity.pdbx_description
1 polymer ?
#
loop_
_entity_poly.entity_id
_entity_poly.type
_entity_poly.pdbx_seq_one_letter_code
_entity_poly.pdbx_strand_id
1 'polypeptide(L)'
;SFLRTIPSDEHQVEVLVLLLQRFGWVWISLVGSDGDYGQLGVRALEELALQQGICIAFKDIIPFSAYPGSERMQAMMLHLARARTTVVVVFSSRQLARVFFESVVLANLTAKVWIASEDWAISRHISSVPGIWGIGTVLGVAIQQRLVP
;
A
#
# COMPACT_ATOMS: atom_id res chain seq x y z
N SER A 1 -8.49 -17.13 24.29
CA SER A 1 -9.43 -16.07 23.90
C SER A 1 -8.64 -14.84 23.49
N PHE A 2 -9.00 -14.17 22.39
CA PHE A 2 -8.34 -12.96 21.89
C PHE A 2 -9.40 -11.89 21.55
N LEU A 3 -9.16 -10.64 21.98
CA LEU A 3 -10.04 -9.48 21.74
C LEU A 3 -9.17 -8.31 21.29
N ARG A 4 -9.72 -7.43 20.44
CA ARG A 4 -9.02 -6.26 19.90
C ARG A 4 -9.91 -5.02 19.87
N THR A 5 -9.30 -3.84 20.00
CA THR A 5 -9.96 -2.52 19.95
C THR A 5 -9.79 -1.83 18.58
N ILE A 6 -9.27 -2.56 17.59
CA ILE A 6 -9.12 -2.16 16.19
C ILE A 6 -10.11 -2.97 15.33
N PRO A 7 -10.74 -2.36 14.31
CA PRO A 7 -11.59 -3.09 13.37
C PRO A 7 -10.88 -4.25 12.66
N SER A 8 -11.66 -5.13 12.03
CA SER A 8 -11.10 -6.16 11.15
C SER A 8 -10.62 -5.56 9.83
N ASP A 9 -9.46 -6.01 9.36
CA ASP A 9 -8.89 -5.65 8.07
C ASP A 9 -9.78 -6.06 6.89
N GLU A 10 -10.73 -6.98 7.09
CA GLU A 10 -11.77 -7.31 6.11
C GLU A 10 -12.58 -6.06 5.71
N HIS A 11 -12.98 -5.24 6.68
CA HIS A 11 -13.72 -3.99 6.39
C HIS A 11 -12.83 -2.98 5.68
N GLN A 12 -11.53 -2.97 6.00
CA GLN A 12 -10.59 -2.11 5.30
C GLN A 12 -10.44 -2.53 3.85
N VAL A 13 -10.32 -3.83 3.58
CA VAL A 13 -10.27 -4.39 2.22
C VAL A 13 -11.52 -4.01 1.43
N GLU A 14 -12.71 -4.14 2.02
CA GLU A 14 -13.97 -3.69 1.41
C GLU A 14 -13.95 -2.20 1.06
N VAL A 15 -13.55 -1.35 2.01
CA VAL A 15 -13.46 0.10 1.79
C VAL A 15 -12.46 0.45 0.69
N LEU A 16 -11.31 -0.23 0.64
CA LEU A 16 -10.31 -0.01 -0.41
C LEU A 16 -10.85 -0.41 -1.78
N VAL A 17 -11.54 -1.55 -1.91
CA VAL A 17 -12.14 -1.95 -3.19
C VAL A 17 -13.26 -0.99 -3.60
N LEU A 18 -14.11 -0.56 -2.67
CA LEU A 18 -15.15 0.45 -2.93
C LEU A 18 -14.54 1.79 -3.38
N LEU A 19 -13.41 2.19 -2.78
CA LEU A 19 -12.66 3.39 -3.19
C LEU A 19 -12.18 3.25 -4.64
N LEU A 20 -11.57 2.12 -5.00
CA LEU A 20 -11.12 1.86 -6.36
C LEU A 20 -12.28 1.91 -7.37
N GLN A 21 -13.42 1.27 -7.04
CA GLN A 21 -14.63 1.31 -7.87
C GLN A 21 -15.17 2.73 -8.01
N ARG A 22 -15.19 3.51 -6.91
CA ARG A 22 -15.72 4.88 -6.90
C ARG A 22 -14.97 5.79 -7.87
N PHE A 23 -13.66 5.59 -8.04
CA PHE A 23 -12.83 6.32 -8.98
C PHE A 23 -12.68 5.65 -10.35
N GLY A 24 -13.31 4.48 -10.56
CA GLY A 24 -13.24 3.74 -11.83
C GLY A 24 -11.86 3.14 -12.10
N TRP A 25 -11.06 2.88 -11.07
CA TRP A 25 -9.73 2.29 -11.22
C TRP A 25 -9.81 0.77 -11.32
N VAL A 26 -9.78 0.28 -12.55
CA VAL A 26 -9.89 -1.16 -12.88
C VAL A 26 -8.55 -1.83 -13.19
N TRP A 27 -7.45 -1.08 -13.22
CA TRP A 27 -6.10 -1.60 -13.52
C TRP A 27 -5.10 -1.08 -12.50
N ILE A 28 -4.72 -1.94 -11.54
CA ILE A 28 -3.93 -1.54 -10.37
C ILE A 28 -2.68 -2.40 -10.19
N SER A 29 -1.72 -1.89 -9.42
CA SER A 29 -0.68 -2.71 -8.81
C SER A 29 -0.92 -2.89 -7.32
N LEU A 30 -0.44 -4.00 -6.79
CA LEU A 30 -0.64 -4.38 -5.39
C LEU A 30 0.71 -4.68 -4.75
N VAL A 31 1.01 -4.05 -3.63
CA VAL A 31 2.24 -4.27 -2.87
C VAL A 31 1.87 -4.58 -1.42
N GLY A 32 2.37 -5.70 -0.91
CA GLY A 32 2.21 -6.09 0.49
C GLY A 32 3.51 -6.01 1.26
N SER A 33 3.45 -5.97 2.58
CA SER A 33 4.62 -6.31 3.41
C SER A 33 4.67 -7.79 3.72
N ASP A 34 5.88 -8.28 4.01
CA ASP A 34 6.05 -9.59 4.61
C ASP A 34 5.40 -9.66 6.01
N GLY A 35 5.00 -10.87 6.41
CA GLY A 35 4.18 -11.13 7.60
C GLY A 35 2.68 -11.19 7.33
N ASP A 36 1.95 -11.70 8.33
CA ASP A 36 0.53 -12.05 8.18
C ASP A 36 -0.34 -10.86 7.78
N TYR A 37 -0.16 -9.69 8.38
CA TYR A 37 -0.95 -8.49 8.07
C TYR A 37 -0.85 -8.11 6.57
N GLY A 38 0.37 -7.96 6.04
CA GLY A 38 0.57 -7.56 4.66
C GLY A 38 0.19 -8.66 3.66
N GLN A 39 0.58 -9.90 3.93
CA GLN A 39 0.30 -11.02 3.02
C GLN A 39 -1.19 -11.39 2.97
N LEU A 40 -1.86 -11.48 4.13
CA LEU A 40 -3.29 -11.80 4.17
C LEU A 40 -4.13 -10.63 3.64
N GLY A 41 -3.77 -9.38 3.97
CA GLY A 41 -4.45 -8.20 3.45
C GLY A 41 -4.36 -8.10 1.91
N VAL A 42 -3.17 -8.35 1.34
CA VAL A 42 -3.00 -8.42 -0.12
C VAL A 42 -3.82 -9.53 -0.75
N ARG A 43 -3.84 -10.73 -0.16
CA ARG A 43 -4.64 -11.85 -0.71
C ARG A 43 -6.14 -11.53 -0.70
N ALA A 44 -6.66 -11.06 0.44
CA ALA A 44 -8.06 -10.69 0.56
C ALA A 44 -8.44 -9.56 -0.42
N LEU A 45 -7.56 -8.56 -0.59
CA LEU A 45 -7.81 -7.46 -1.52
C LEU A 45 -7.76 -7.91 -2.98
N GLU A 46 -6.82 -8.77 -3.35
CA GLU A 46 -6.76 -9.36 -4.69
C GLU A 46 -8.03 -10.17 -5.01
N GLU A 47 -8.45 -11.04 -4.09
CA GLU A 47 -9.67 -11.85 -4.25
C GLU A 47 -10.91 -10.97 -4.46
N LEU A 48 -11.13 -10.00 -3.58
CA LEU A 48 -12.29 -9.11 -3.68
C LEU A 48 -12.20 -8.18 -4.91
N ALA A 49 -11.02 -7.64 -5.22
CA ALA A 49 -10.84 -6.79 -6.40
C ALA A 49 -11.17 -7.53 -7.70
N LEU A 50 -10.70 -8.78 -7.85
CA LEU A 50 -10.98 -9.61 -9.02
C LEU A 50 -12.47 -9.93 -9.16
N GLN A 51 -13.15 -10.25 -8.04
CA GLN A 51 -14.61 -10.45 -8.02
C GLN A 51 -15.38 -9.20 -8.47
N GLN A 52 -14.81 -8.01 -8.22
CA GLN A 52 -15.38 -6.72 -8.58
C GLN A 52 -14.91 -6.19 -9.95
N GLY A 53 -14.24 -7.02 -10.75
CA GLY A 53 -13.81 -6.67 -12.12
C GLY A 53 -12.57 -5.76 -12.19
N ILE A 54 -11.79 -5.66 -11.11
CA ILE A 54 -10.53 -4.92 -11.07
C ILE A 54 -9.38 -5.90 -11.32
N CYS A 55 -8.53 -5.60 -12.30
CA CYS A 55 -7.37 -6.41 -12.65
C CYS A 55 -6.10 -5.96 -11.92
N ILE A 56 -5.28 -6.94 -11.55
CA ILE A 56 -3.98 -6.73 -10.90
C ILE A 56 -2.87 -6.89 -11.95
N ALA A 57 -2.26 -5.78 -12.35
CA ALA A 57 -1.20 -5.76 -13.36
C ALA A 57 0.14 -6.28 -12.83
N PHE A 58 0.37 -6.04 -11.54
CA PHE A 58 1.59 -6.41 -10.85
C PHE A 58 1.29 -6.57 -9.36
N LYS A 59 1.82 -7.63 -8.76
CA LYS A 59 1.70 -7.91 -7.34
C LYS A 59 3.08 -8.27 -6.79
N ASP A 60 3.44 -7.71 -5.64
CA ASP A 60 4.71 -8.04 -5.01
C ASP A 60 4.69 -7.88 -3.48
N ILE A 61 5.63 -8.52 -2.78
CA ILE A 61 5.75 -8.49 -1.32
C ILE A 61 7.13 -7.93 -0.91
N ILE A 62 7.12 -6.90 -0.06
CA ILE A 62 8.32 -6.29 0.53
C ILE A 62 8.84 -7.24 1.62
N PRO A 63 10.01 -7.88 1.44
CA PRO A 63 10.52 -8.85 2.41
C PRO A 63 10.96 -8.16 3.71
N PHE A 64 11.01 -8.90 4.82
CA PHE A 64 11.54 -8.38 6.10
C PHE A 64 12.98 -7.88 6.01
N SER A 65 13.78 -8.44 5.10
CA SER A 65 15.18 -8.05 4.87
C SER A 65 15.33 -6.83 3.94
N ALA A 66 14.23 -6.20 3.51
CA ALA A 66 14.28 -5.07 2.60
C ALA A 66 15.02 -3.88 3.22
N TYR A 67 15.86 -3.25 2.41
CA TYR A 67 16.43 -1.94 2.70
C TYR A 67 16.46 -1.10 1.41
N PRO A 68 16.45 0.24 1.51
CA PRO A 68 16.41 1.13 0.35
C PRO A 68 17.64 0.92 -0.53
N GLY A 69 17.43 0.81 -1.84
CA GLY A 69 18.51 0.61 -2.80
C GLY A 69 19.04 -0.83 -2.92
N SER A 70 18.53 -1.79 -2.14
CA SER A 70 18.80 -3.22 -2.38
C SER A 70 18.34 -3.67 -3.77
N GLU A 71 19.01 -4.65 -4.36
CA GLU A 71 18.67 -5.21 -5.69
C GLU A 71 17.19 -5.63 -5.75
N ARG A 72 16.71 -6.26 -4.68
CA ARG A 72 15.31 -6.69 -4.53
C ARG A 72 14.31 -5.52 -4.64
N MET A 73 14.61 -4.40 -4.01
CA MET A 73 13.75 -3.21 -4.04
C MET A 73 13.89 -2.44 -5.36
N GLN A 74 15.09 -2.37 -5.93
CA GLN A 74 15.30 -1.80 -7.26
C GLN A 74 14.50 -2.56 -8.33
N ALA A 75 14.52 -3.90 -8.29
CA ALA A 75 13.72 -4.74 -9.18
C ALA A 75 12.21 -4.48 -9.02
N MET A 76 11.72 -4.34 -7.78
CA MET A 76 10.32 -3.99 -7.51
C MET A 76 9.96 -2.63 -8.13
N MET A 77 10.79 -1.61 -7.96
CA MET A 77 10.55 -0.27 -8.55
C MET A 77 10.54 -0.32 -10.07
N LEU A 78 11.45 -1.09 -10.67
CA LEU A 78 11.49 -1.30 -12.12
C LEU A 78 10.22 -1.98 -12.64
N HIS A 79 9.70 -2.98 -11.92
CA HIS A 79 8.48 -3.66 -12.30
C HIS A 79 7.25 -2.76 -12.15
N LEU A 80 7.16 -1.97 -11.07
CA LEU A 80 6.10 -0.95 -10.91
C LEU A 80 6.12 0.12 -11.99
N ALA A 81 7.32 0.54 -12.43
CA ALA A 81 7.45 1.46 -13.56
C ALA A 81 6.96 0.83 -14.88
N ARG A 82 7.28 -0.45 -15.10
CA ARG A 82 6.90 -1.20 -16.32
C ARG A 82 5.43 -1.63 -16.36
N ALA A 83 4.79 -1.83 -15.20
CA ALA A 83 3.39 -2.24 -15.10
C ALA A 83 2.41 -1.20 -15.69
N ARG A 84 2.86 0.05 -15.89
CA ARG A 84 2.07 1.17 -16.43
C ARG A 84 0.75 1.41 -15.68
N THR A 85 0.68 1.00 -14.44
CA THR A 85 -0.43 1.30 -13.52
C THR A 85 -0.21 2.67 -12.92
N THR A 86 -1.27 3.48 -12.89
CA THR A 86 -1.26 4.76 -12.17
C THR A 86 -1.48 4.54 -10.68
N VAL A 87 -2.29 3.54 -10.33
CA VAL A 87 -2.73 3.26 -8.96
C VAL A 87 -1.97 2.08 -8.38
N VAL A 88 -1.38 2.26 -7.19
CA VAL A 88 -0.69 1.22 -6.44
C VAL A 88 -1.28 1.15 -5.05
N VAL A 89 -1.91 0.01 -4.72
CA VAL A 89 -2.37 -0.27 -3.36
C VAL A 89 -1.21 -0.84 -2.56
N VAL A 90 -0.90 -0.23 -1.42
CA VAL A 90 0.19 -0.67 -0.53
C VAL A 90 -0.40 -1.07 0.81
N PHE A 91 -0.50 -2.38 1.03
CA PHE A 91 -1.01 -2.99 2.25
C PHE A 91 0.16 -3.50 3.10
N SER A 92 0.71 -2.63 3.93
CA SER A 92 2.02 -2.85 4.54
C SER A 92 2.07 -2.35 5.96
N SER A 93 2.85 -3.02 6.81
CA SER A 93 3.28 -2.45 8.08
C SER A 93 4.04 -1.14 7.84
N ARG A 94 3.96 -0.24 8.80
CA ARG A 94 4.58 1.09 8.75
C ARG A 94 6.09 1.04 8.53
N GLN A 95 6.79 0.05 9.09
CA GLN A 95 8.24 -0.07 8.97
C GLN A 95 8.64 -0.44 7.54
N LEU A 96 7.98 -1.45 6.94
CA LEU A 96 8.29 -1.86 5.57
C LEU A 96 7.75 -0.87 4.53
N ALA A 97 6.64 -0.19 4.82
CA ALA A 97 6.13 0.90 4.00
C ALA A 97 7.16 2.04 3.91
N ARG A 98 7.90 2.34 5.00
CA ARG A 98 8.96 3.35 4.95
C ARG A 98 10.07 2.95 3.98
N VAL A 99 10.56 1.71 4.08
CA VAL A 99 11.61 1.19 3.19
C VAL A 99 11.14 1.24 1.72
N PHE A 100 9.87 0.89 1.48
CA PHE A 100 9.26 0.99 0.16
C PHE A 100 9.26 2.44 -0.35
N PHE A 101 8.79 3.40 0.43
CA PHE A 101 8.71 4.80 -0.02
C PHE A 101 10.09 5.48 -0.14
N GLU A 102 11.06 5.12 0.70
CA GLU A 102 12.46 5.52 0.49
C GLU A 102 12.98 4.97 -0.84
N SER A 103 12.63 3.73 -1.20
CA SER A 103 12.98 3.13 -2.51
C SER A 103 12.27 3.80 -3.69
N VAL A 104 11.00 4.19 -3.53
CA VAL A 104 10.22 4.95 -4.52
C VAL A 104 10.87 6.29 -4.82
N VAL A 105 11.29 7.02 -3.77
CA VAL A 105 12.00 8.29 -3.91
C VAL A 105 13.35 8.08 -4.60
N LEU A 106 14.15 7.11 -4.16
CA LEU A 106 15.45 6.81 -4.77
C LEU A 106 15.34 6.45 -6.26
N ALA A 107 14.27 5.76 -6.65
CA ALA A 107 13.99 5.40 -8.04
C ALA A 107 13.36 6.53 -8.87
N ASN A 108 13.08 7.69 -8.27
CA ASN A 108 12.32 8.79 -8.88
C ASN A 108 11.00 8.34 -9.50
N LEU A 109 10.30 7.40 -8.84
CA LEU A 109 9.03 6.90 -9.32
C LEU A 109 7.91 7.87 -8.93
N THR A 110 7.49 8.68 -9.90
CA THR A 110 6.51 9.75 -9.74
C THR A 110 5.20 9.44 -10.47
N ALA A 111 4.25 10.39 -10.45
CA ALA A 111 2.96 10.30 -11.15
C ALA A 111 2.13 9.05 -10.82
N LYS A 112 2.20 8.61 -9.55
CA LYS A 112 1.36 7.53 -9.01
C LYS A 112 0.29 8.07 -8.08
N VAL A 113 -0.75 7.26 -7.91
CA VAL A 113 -1.70 7.35 -6.80
C VAL A 113 -1.44 6.15 -5.89
N TRP A 114 -1.04 6.43 -4.66
CA TRP A 114 -0.74 5.43 -3.64
C TRP A 114 -1.96 5.27 -2.74
N ILE A 115 -2.52 4.06 -2.70
CA ILE A 115 -3.67 3.74 -1.84
C ILE A 115 -3.15 3.08 -0.57
N ALA A 116 -3.40 3.73 0.56
CA ALA A 116 -2.78 3.42 1.84
C ALA A 116 -3.64 2.57 2.76
N SER A 117 -3.01 1.55 3.35
CA SER A 117 -3.55 0.88 4.53
C SER A 117 -3.43 1.77 5.78
N GLU A 118 -4.25 1.50 6.78
CA GLU A 118 -4.47 2.29 7.99
C GLU A 118 -3.21 2.44 8.85
N ASP A 119 -2.33 1.43 8.83
CA ASP A 119 -1.11 1.46 9.65
C ASP A 119 -0.13 2.57 9.22
N TRP A 120 -0.19 2.99 7.95
CA TRP A 120 0.74 3.97 7.39
C TRP A 120 0.09 5.23 6.81
N ALA A 121 -1.21 5.22 6.49
CA ALA A 121 -1.93 6.32 5.83
C ALA A 121 -1.71 7.70 6.49
N ILE A 122 -1.69 7.77 7.83
CA ILE A 122 -1.51 9.02 8.59
C ILE A 122 -0.18 9.07 9.36
N SER A 123 0.76 8.20 8.99
CA SER A 123 2.00 8.03 9.71
C SER A 123 3.01 9.13 9.40
N ARG A 124 3.41 9.88 10.44
CA ARG A 124 4.54 10.81 10.36
C ARG A 124 5.87 10.12 10.03
N HIS A 125 5.99 8.82 10.31
CA HIS A 125 7.17 8.05 9.95
C HIS A 125 7.30 7.90 8.43
N ILE A 126 6.20 7.98 7.68
CA ILE A 126 6.21 7.96 6.22
C ILE A 126 6.25 9.38 5.66
N SER A 127 5.41 10.28 6.18
CA SER A 127 5.34 11.67 5.67
C SER A 127 6.61 12.49 5.92
N SER A 128 7.55 12.00 6.74
CA SER A 128 8.85 12.61 6.99
C SER A 128 9.98 12.07 6.10
N VAL A 129 9.71 11.11 5.21
CA VAL A 129 10.72 10.61 4.27
C VAL A 129 11.16 11.76 3.35
N PRO A 130 12.48 12.05 3.24
CA PRO A 130 12.97 13.09 2.33
C PRO A 130 12.51 12.81 0.89
N GLY A 131 12.02 13.84 0.20
CA GLY A 131 11.55 13.70 -1.19
C GLY A 131 10.15 13.08 -1.36
N ILE A 132 9.48 12.68 -0.27
CA ILE A 132 8.15 12.05 -0.32
C ILE A 132 7.10 12.90 -1.04
N TRP A 133 7.20 14.23 -0.97
CA TRP A 133 6.26 15.14 -1.63
C TRP A 133 6.22 15.00 -3.16
N GLY A 134 7.26 14.42 -3.78
CA GLY A 134 7.37 14.24 -5.22
C GLY A 134 6.75 12.95 -5.76
N ILE A 135 6.33 12.01 -4.90
CA ILE A 135 5.93 10.66 -5.35
C ILE A 135 4.54 10.61 -5.99
N GLY A 136 3.74 11.68 -5.86
CA GLY A 136 2.38 11.76 -6.38
C GLY A 136 1.34 11.91 -5.27
N THR A 137 0.14 11.38 -5.50
CA THR A 137 -1.00 11.52 -4.58
C THR A 137 -1.09 10.33 -3.65
N VAL A 138 -1.37 10.57 -2.38
CA VAL A 138 -1.65 9.51 -1.39
C VAL A 138 -3.11 9.63 -0.95
N LEU A 139 -3.86 8.54 -1.07
CA LEU A 139 -5.21 8.39 -0.51
C LEU A 139 -5.18 7.20 0.43
N GLY A 140 -5.90 7.25 1.54
CA GLY A 140 -5.83 6.19 2.53
C GLY A 140 -7.05 6.08 3.42
N VAL A 141 -7.16 4.94 4.07
CA VAL A 141 -8.11 4.73 5.17
C VAL A 141 -7.38 4.98 6.48
N ALA A 142 -8.05 5.61 7.45
CA ALA A 142 -7.51 5.80 8.78
C ALA A 142 -8.57 5.43 9.82
N ILE A 143 -8.12 4.90 10.95
CA ILE A 143 -9.00 4.63 12.08
C ILE A 143 -9.45 5.96 12.67
N GLN A 144 -10.74 6.07 12.96
CA GLN A 144 -11.29 7.27 13.60
C GLN A 144 -10.60 7.52 14.95
N GLN A 145 -9.89 8.63 15.04
CA GLN A 145 -9.27 9.07 16.30
C GLN A 145 -10.34 9.63 17.23
N ARG A 146 -10.33 9.21 18.49
CA ARG A 146 -11.12 9.81 19.55
C ARG A 146 -10.20 10.52 20.53
N LEU A 147 -10.60 11.73 20.93
CA LEU A 147 -9.96 12.45 22.01
C LEU A 147 -10.26 11.73 23.32
N VAL A 148 -9.21 11.37 24.06
CA VAL A 148 -9.32 10.99 25.46
C VAL A 148 -9.04 12.27 26.25
N PRO A 149 -10.03 12.79 27.01
CA PRO A 149 -9.86 14.02 27.80
C PRO A 149 -8.73 13.95 28.82
#